data_AF-A0A1D2S3E0-F1
#
_entry.id   AF-A0A1D2S3E0-F1
#
_cell.length_a   1.000
_cell.length_b   1.000
_cell.length_c   1.000
_cell.angle_alpha   90.00
_cell.angle_beta   90.00
_cell.angle_gamma   90.00
#
_symmetry.space_group_name_H-M   'P 1'
#
loop_
_entity.id
_entity.type
_entity.pdbx_description
1 polymer ?
#
loop_
_entity_poly.entity_id
_entity_poly.type
_entity_poly.pdbx_seq_one_letter_code
_entity_poly.pdbx_strand_id
1 'polypeptide(L)'
;MALGALLLGAAALLGGCAAMSEQECRTANWGEQGMRDALDGYPRSRLQDIREACAEAGVRPNEPLYLSGWEAGIVRFCTPQNGARWGRDGRSYSNSCPPQMEAGFLDRYRVGRRAYDAEQNLRRLQSEQTSRQRDLDRAKDDDQRRRIRSDLRDLDRRIAYARDDLDRAEWQLRQGR
;
A
#
# COMPACT_ATOMS: atom_id res chain seq x y z
N MET A 1 -37.07 -10.42 43.90
CA MET A 1 -37.12 -9.72 42.60
C MET A 1 -35.82 -10.02 41.88
N ALA A 2 -35.90 -10.82 40.82
CA ALA A 2 -34.74 -11.32 40.09
C ALA A 2 -34.15 -10.20 39.22
N LEU A 3 -32.87 -9.88 39.42
CA LEU A 3 -32.10 -9.05 38.50
C LEU A 3 -31.25 -9.98 37.63
N GLY A 4 -31.86 -10.47 36.55
CA GLY A 4 -31.14 -11.11 35.45
C GLY A 4 -30.45 -10.02 34.63
N ALA A 5 -29.15 -9.84 34.83
CA ALA A 5 -28.35 -8.99 33.96
C ALA A 5 -28.07 -9.75 32.66
N LEU A 6 -28.68 -9.26 31.57
CA LEU A 6 -28.42 -9.72 30.21
C LEU A 6 -26.93 -9.65 29.89
N LEU A 7 -26.34 -10.81 29.62
CA LEU A 7 -25.06 -10.94 28.91
C LEU A 7 -25.27 -10.49 27.46
N LEU A 8 -25.01 -9.21 27.18
CA LEU A 8 -24.80 -8.71 25.82
C LEU A 8 -23.45 -9.22 25.33
N GLY A 9 -23.47 -10.42 24.72
CA GLY A 9 -22.35 -10.98 23.99
C GLY A 9 -22.04 -10.12 22.77
N ALA A 10 -21.00 -9.31 22.86
CA ALA A 10 -20.35 -8.72 21.70
C ALA A 10 -19.62 -9.84 20.94
N ALA A 11 -20.32 -10.45 19.98
CA ALA A 11 -19.68 -11.29 18.97
C ALA A 11 -18.83 -10.38 18.08
N ALA A 12 -17.56 -10.20 18.47
CA ALA A 12 -16.54 -9.65 17.59
C ALA A 12 -16.37 -10.63 16.43
N LEU A 13 -17.03 -10.35 15.30
CA LEU A 13 -16.71 -10.98 14.04
C LEU A 13 -15.27 -10.61 13.71
N LEU A 14 -14.35 -11.52 14.05
CA LEU A 14 -13.03 -11.58 13.48
C LEU A 14 -13.20 -11.95 12.00
N GLY A 15 -13.65 -10.98 11.20
CA GLY A 15 -13.55 -11.06 9.77
C GLY A 15 -12.07 -11.09 9.43
N GLY A 16 -11.51 -12.29 9.27
CA GLY A 16 -10.29 -12.44 8.48
C GLY A 16 -10.51 -11.72 7.16
N CYS A 17 -9.45 -11.16 6.56
CA CYS A 17 -9.55 -10.58 5.23
C CYS A 17 -9.84 -11.71 4.22
N ALA A 18 -11.09 -12.16 4.16
CA ALA A 18 -11.58 -13.13 3.21
C ALA A 18 -11.37 -12.56 1.81
N ALA A 19 -10.99 -13.43 0.89
CA ALA A 19 -10.64 -12.98 -0.44
C ALA A 19 -11.83 -12.34 -1.18
N MET A 20 -13.03 -12.84 -0.90
CA MET A 20 -14.33 -12.38 -1.35
C MET A 20 -15.37 -12.74 -0.27
N SER A 21 -16.45 -11.97 -0.20
CA SER A 21 -17.62 -12.27 0.63
C SER A 21 -18.54 -13.31 -0.06
N GLU A 22 -19.41 -13.97 0.72
CA GLU A 22 -20.38 -14.92 0.15
C GLU A 22 -21.25 -14.29 -0.96
N GLN A 23 -21.67 -13.04 -0.77
CA GLN A 23 -22.51 -12.36 -1.74
C GLN A 23 -21.74 -12.09 -3.04
N GLU A 24 -20.49 -11.67 -2.95
CA GLU A 24 -19.62 -11.50 -4.12
C GLU A 24 -19.41 -12.83 -4.84
N CYS A 25 -19.19 -13.93 -4.11
CA CYS A 25 -19.07 -15.26 -4.71
C CYS A 25 -20.32 -15.66 -5.49
N ARG A 26 -21.53 -15.45 -4.94
CA ARG A 26 -22.80 -15.85 -5.56
C ARG A 26 -23.13 -15.05 -6.83
N THR A 27 -22.64 -13.82 -6.95
CA THR A 27 -22.96 -12.91 -8.07
C THR A 27 -21.79 -12.62 -9.00
N ALA A 28 -20.61 -13.21 -8.75
CA ALA A 28 -19.39 -12.93 -9.49
C ALA A 28 -19.52 -13.24 -10.99
N ASN A 29 -19.18 -12.26 -11.81
CA ASN A 29 -18.69 -12.52 -13.16
C ASN A 29 -17.21 -12.88 -13.07
N TRP A 30 -16.89 -14.17 -13.18
CA TRP A 30 -15.52 -14.67 -12.96
C TRP A 30 -14.48 -14.06 -13.90
N GLY A 31 -14.82 -13.79 -15.16
CA GLY A 31 -13.91 -13.13 -16.09
C GLY A 31 -13.61 -11.69 -15.70
N GLU A 32 -14.63 -10.92 -15.32
CA GLU A 32 -14.42 -9.56 -14.80
C GLU A 32 -13.65 -9.57 -13.47
N GLN A 33 -13.91 -10.54 -12.59
CA GLN A 33 -13.16 -10.68 -11.34
C GLN A 33 -11.67 -10.92 -11.61
N GLY A 34 -11.32 -11.86 -12.49
CA GLY A 34 -9.92 -12.11 -12.83
C GLY A 34 -9.24 -10.90 -13.44
N MET A 35 -9.94 -10.17 -14.32
CA MET A 35 -9.42 -8.94 -14.90
C MET A 35 -9.17 -7.85 -13.85
N ARG A 36 -10.09 -7.66 -12.90
CA ARG A 36 -9.92 -6.71 -11.78
C ARG A 36 -8.72 -7.09 -10.92
N ASP A 37 -8.62 -8.35 -10.53
CA ASP A 37 -7.52 -8.84 -9.69
C ASP A 37 -6.16 -8.59 -10.36
N ALA A 38 -6.06 -8.85 -11.67
CA ALA A 38 -4.84 -8.57 -12.41
C ALA A 38 -4.51 -7.07 -12.50
N LEU A 39 -5.52 -6.21 -12.70
CA LEU A 39 -5.35 -4.75 -12.71
C LEU A 39 -4.99 -4.18 -11.33
N ASP A 40 -5.38 -4.86 -10.26
CA ASP A 40 -4.99 -4.56 -8.88
C ASP A 40 -3.63 -5.17 -8.50
N GLY A 41 -2.98 -5.87 -9.43
CA GLY A 41 -1.64 -6.41 -9.27
C GLY A 41 -1.59 -7.72 -8.47
N TYR A 42 -2.73 -8.37 -8.24
CA TYR A 42 -2.76 -9.68 -7.59
C TYR A 42 -2.11 -10.76 -8.46
N PRO A 43 -1.30 -11.66 -7.85
CA PRO A 43 -0.72 -12.78 -8.58
C PRO A 43 -1.81 -13.78 -8.97
N ARG A 44 -1.54 -14.58 -10.00
CA ARG A 44 -2.44 -15.65 -10.46
C ARG A 44 -2.87 -16.61 -9.34
N SER A 45 -2.03 -16.81 -8.32
CA SER A 45 -2.33 -17.64 -7.15
C SER A 45 -3.51 -17.15 -6.31
N ARG A 46 -3.92 -15.89 -6.46
CA ARG A 46 -5.07 -15.29 -5.77
C ARG A 46 -6.38 -16.07 -5.97
N LEU A 47 -6.50 -16.78 -7.10
CA LEU A 47 -7.63 -17.66 -7.36
C LEU A 47 -7.80 -18.74 -6.27
N GLN A 48 -6.72 -19.20 -5.62
CA GLN A 48 -6.81 -20.18 -4.54
C GLN A 48 -7.47 -19.58 -3.31
N ASP A 49 -7.05 -18.38 -2.89
CA ASP A 49 -7.70 -17.66 -1.79
C ASP A 49 -9.19 -17.44 -2.06
N ILE A 50 -9.55 -17.13 -3.32
CA ILE A 50 -10.94 -16.95 -3.74
C ILE A 50 -11.73 -18.28 -3.66
N ARG A 51 -11.11 -19.41 -4.03
CA ARG A 51 -11.76 -20.73 -3.89
C ARG A 51 -12.04 -21.06 -2.44
N GLU A 52 -11.08 -20.79 -1.55
CA GLU A 52 -11.24 -21.02 -0.12
C GLU A 52 -12.37 -20.16 0.45
N ALA A 53 -12.39 -18.87 0.13
CA ALA A 53 -13.44 -17.96 0.58
C ALA A 53 -14.83 -18.34 0.04
N CYS A 54 -14.93 -18.73 -1.24
CA CYS A 54 -16.22 -19.08 -1.84
C CYS A 54 -16.72 -20.48 -1.47
N ALA A 55 -15.85 -21.36 -0.97
CA ALA A 55 -16.26 -22.69 -0.50
C ALA A 55 -17.23 -22.62 0.68
N GLU A 56 -17.07 -21.63 1.57
CA GLU A 56 -18.00 -21.37 2.69
C GLU A 56 -19.42 -21.04 2.18
N ALA A 57 -19.53 -20.36 1.03
CA ALA A 57 -20.78 -20.06 0.36
C ALA A 57 -21.32 -21.21 -0.52
N GLY A 58 -20.61 -22.34 -0.60
CA GLY A 58 -20.92 -23.44 -1.51
C GLY A 58 -20.72 -23.10 -3.00
N VAL A 59 -19.94 -22.06 -3.31
CA VAL A 59 -19.70 -21.58 -4.68
C VAL A 59 -18.30 -21.99 -5.14
N ARG A 60 -18.21 -22.56 -6.35
CA ARG A 60 -16.92 -22.85 -7.01
C ARG A 60 -16.65 -21.84 -8.12
N PRO A 61 -15.51 -21.12 -8.09
CA PRO A 61 -15.11 -20.21 -9.17
C PRO A 61 -14.99 -20.92 -10.52
N ASN A 62 -15.45 -20.26 -11.59
CA ASN A 62 -15.16 -20.70 -12.96
C ASN A 62 -13.73 -20.29 -13.33
N GLU A 63 -12.80 -21.23 -13.14
CA GLU A 63 -11.36 -21.01 -13.36
C GLU A 63 -11.01 -20.59 -14.80
N PRO A 64 -11.48 -21.26 -15.88
CA PRO A 64 -11.19 -20.82 -17.23
C PRO A 64 -11.59 -19.36 -17.50
N LEU A 65 -12.77 -18.94 -17.04
CA LEU A 65 -13.22 -17.55 -17.20
C LEU A 65 -12.34 -16.59 -16.39
N TYR A 66 -12.08 -16.91 -15.12
CA TYR A 66 -11.22 -16.09 -14.26
C TYR A 66 -9.82 -15.90 -14.85
N LEU A 67 -9.18 -17.00 -15.26
CA LEU A 67 -7.83 -16.95 -15.80
C LEU A 67 -7.76 -16.19 -17.12
N SER A 68 -8.77 -16.36 -18.00
CA SER A 68 -8.89 -15.56 -19.23
C SER A 68 -8.96 -14.06 -18.92
N GLY A 69 -9.77 -13.67 -17.94
CA GLY A 69 -9.85 -12.29 -17.48
C GLY A 69 -8.53 -11.79 -16.89
N TRP A 70 -7.88 -12.61 -16.06
CA TRP A 70 -6.60 -12.28 -15.43
C TRP A 70 -5.49 -12.07 -16.47
N GLU A 71 -5.40 -12.94 -17.48
CA GLU A 71 -4.45 -12.82 -18.58
C GLU A 71 -4.69 -11.54 -19.41
N ALA A 72 -5.95 -11.17 -19.64
CA ALA A 72 -6.29 -9.92 -20.30
C ALA A 72 -5.96 -8.66 -19.46
N GLY A 73 -6.07 -8.75 -18.14
CA GLY A 73 -5.76 -7.65 -17.23
C GLY A 73 -4.26 -7.48 -16.99
N ILE A 74 -3.51 -8.56 -16.84
CA ILE A 74 -2.12 -8.51 -16.37
C ILE A 74 -1.20 -7.81 -17.38
N VAL A 75 -1.47 -7.95 -18.68
CA VAL A 75 -0.70 -7.26 -19.72
C VAL A 75 -0.88 -5.74 -19.67
N ARG A 76 -1.99 -5.25 -19.11
CA ARG A 76 -2.27 -3.83 -18.90
C ARG A 76 -1.65 -3.31 -17.60
N PHE A 77 -1.58 -4.17 -16.58
CA PHE A 77 -0.90 -3.89 -15.33
C PHE A 77 0.63 -3.87 -15.47
N CYS A 78 1.20 -4.84 -16.20
CA CYS A 78 2.65 -5.04 -16.31
C CYS A 78 3.28 -4.15 -17.37
N THR A 79 3.06 -2.84 -17.24
CA THR A 79 3.68 -1.83 -18.10
C THR A 79 4.73 -1.03 -17.32
N PRO A 80 5.80 -0.53 -17.97
CA PRO A 80 6.76 0.36 -17.32
C PRO A 80 6.08 1.60 -16.70
N GLN A 81 5.09 2.17 -17.39
CA GLN A 81 4.34 3.33 -16.91
C GLN A 81 3.54 3.01 -15.64
N ASN A 82 2.88 1.85 -15.60
CA ASN A 82 2.18 1.40 -14.40
C ASN A 82 3.17 1.09 -13.27
N GLY A 83 4.32 0.49 -13.55
CA GLY A 83 5.38 0.25 -12.58
C GLY A 83 5.82 1.54 -11.88
N ALA A 84 6.14 2.59 -12.65
CA ALA A 84 6.45 3.92 -12.13
C ALA A 84 5.38 4.45 -11.17
N ARG A 85 4.11 4.41 -11.59
CA ARG A 85 2.98 4.85 -10.76
C ARG A 85 2.83 4.01 -9.49
N TRP A 86 2.84 2.68 -9.63
CA TRP A 86 2.68 1.73 -8.54
C TRP A 86 3.74 1.93 -7.45
N GLY A 87 5.00 2.14 -7.86
CA GLY A 87 6.08 2.47 -6.96
C GLY A 87 5.91 3.84 -6.29
N ARG A 88 5.50 4.87 -7.05
CA ARG A 88 5.27 6.22 -6.52
C ARG A 88 4.13 6.28 -5.50
N ASP A 89 3.10 5.47 -5.71
CA ASP A 89 1.97 5.31 -4.79
C ASP A 89 2.37 4.53 -3.52
N GLY A 90 3.60 4.00 -3.45
CA GLY A 90 4.08 3.23 -2.30
C GLY A 90 3.49 1.83 -2.22
N ARG A 91 2.90 1.32 -3.30
CA ARG A 91 2.28 -0.01 -3.31
C ARG A 91 3.35 -1.10 -3.37
N SER A 92 3.08 -2.22 -2.71
CA SER A 92 3.91 -3.42 -2.79
C SER A 92 3.69 -4.12 -4.13
N TYR A 93 4.73 -4.78 -4.63
CA TYR A 93 4.66 -5.63 -5.81
C TYR A 93 4.66 -7.11 -5.42
N SER A 94 3.71 -7.87 -5.95
CA SER A 94 3.42 -9.25 -5.54
C SER A 94 3.93 -10.29 -6.54
N ASN A 95 4.96 -9.97 -7.32
CA ASN A 95 5.52 -10.84 -8.37
C ASN A 95 4.44 -11.35 -9.36
N SER A 96 3.49 -10.47 -9.71
CA SER A 96 2.35 -10.82 -10.55
C SER A 96 2.66 -10.76 -12.04
N CYS A 97 3.74 -10.09 -12.45
CA CYS A 97 4.09 -9.95 -13.85
C CYS A 97 4.77 -11.18 -14.43
N PRO A 98 4.43 -11.58 -15.66
CA PRO A 98 5.20 -12.58 -16.40
C PRO A 98 6.66 -12.12 -16.62
N PRO A 99 7.64 -13.04 -16.67
CA PRO A 99 9.06 -12.71 -16.76
C PRO A 99 9.44 -11.73 -17.88
N GLN A 100 8.79 -11.84 -19.04
CA GLN A 100 9.04 -11.00 -20.20
C GLN A 100 8.59 -9.53 -20.03
N MET A 101 7.68 -9.25 -19.10
CA MET A 101 7.16 -7.89 -18.82
C MET A 101 7.71 -7.34 -17.51
N GLU A 102 8.05 -8.22 -16.57
CA GLU A 102 8.46 -7.89 -15.22
C GLU A 102 9.69 -6.98 -15.18
N ALA A 103 10.69 -7.21 -16.04
CA ALA A 103 11.89 -6.39 -16.06
C ALA A 103 11.59 -4.90 -16.29
N GLY A 104 10.74 -4.59 -17.28
CA GLY A 104 10.35 -3.21 -17.60
C GLY A 104 9.45 -2.59 -16.52
N PHE A 105 8.56 -3.38 -15.93
CA PHE A 105 7.76 -2.94 -14.78
C PHE A 105 8.66 -2.61 -13.58
N LEU A 106 9.58 -3.51 -13.19
CA LEU A 106 10.43 -3.40 -12.01
C LEU A 106 11.44 -2.26 -12.12
N ASP A 107 12.00 -2.02 -13.30
CA ASP A 107 12.89 -0.88 -13.54
C ASP A 107 12.22 0.44 -13.13
N ARG A 108 11.02 0.68 -13.67
CA ARG A 108 10.25 1.90 -13.38
C ARG A 108 9.63 1.89 -11.99
N TYR A 109 9.22 0.73 -11.47
CA TYR A 109 8.76 0.58 -10.10
C TYR A 109 9.79 1.08 -9.09
N ARG A 110 11.07 0.70 -9.24
CA ARG A 110 12.14 1.16 -8.35
C ARG A 110 12.35 2.67 -8.42
N VAL A 111 12.17 3.29 -9.58
CA VAL A 111 12.24 4.76 -9.73
C VAL A 111 11.09 5.42 -8.97
N GLY A 112 9.86 4.95 -9.16
CA GLY A 112 8.69 5.45 -8.42
C GLY A 112 8.84 5.26 -6.91
N ARG A 113 9.31 4.08 -6.50
CA ARG A 113 9.50 3.73 -5.09
C ARG A 113 10.51 4.64 -4.39
N ARG A 114 11.61 5.01 -5.06
CA ARG A 114 12.57 5.99 -4.52
C ARG A 114 11.94 7.34 -4.23
N ALA A 115 11.06 7.84 -5.09
CA ALA A 115 10.35 9.09 -4.85
C ALA A 115 9.38 8.97 -3.66
N TYR A 116 8.66 7.84 -3.54
CA TYR A 116 7.83 7.57 -2.37
C TYR A 116 8.64 7.54 -1.07
N ASP A 117 9.75 6.80 -1.03
CA ASP A 117 10.57 6.64 0.17
C ASP A 117 11.21 7.97 0.59
N ALA A 118 11.68 8.79 -0.36
CA ALA A 118 12.19 10.13 -0.09
C ALA A 118 11.11 11.03 0.53
N GLU A 119 9.89 10.98 0.00
CA GLU A 119 8.75 11.74 0.52
C GLU A 119 8.36 11.29 1.94
N GLN A 120 8.37 9.99 2.23
CA GLN A 120 8.13 9.47 3.58
C GLN A 120 9.20 9.94 4.56
N ASN A 121 10.48 9.97 4.16
CA ASN A 121 11.56 10.47 5.00
C ASN A 121 11.37 11.96 5.32
N LEU A 122 11.01 12.77 4.33
CA LEU A 122 10.72 14.19 4.52
C LEU A 122 9.55 14.39 5.51
N ARG A 123 8.43 13.69 5.31
CA ARG A 123 7.28 13.74 6.24
C ARG A 123 7.65 13.37 7.66
N ARG A 124 8.47 12.31 7.83
CA ARG A 124 8.95 11.85 9.14
C ARG A 124 9.76 12.95 9.84
N LEU A 125 10.71 13.57 9.14
CA LEU A 125 11.52 14.66 9.68
C LEU A 125 10.69 15.89 10.06
N GLN A 126 9.70 16.27 9.24
CA GLN A 126 8.80 17.38 9.56
C GLN A 126 7.93 17.10 10.79
N SER A 127 7.48 15.85 10.94
CA SER A 127 6.73 15.40 12.12
C SER A 127 7.60 15.45 13.38
N GLU A 128 8.87 15.03 13.26
CA GLU A 128 9.88 15.10 14.32
C GLU A 128 10.14 16.57 14.73
N GLN A 129 10.34 17.47 13.76
CA GLN A 129 10.51 18.91 13.99
C GLN A 129 9.31 19.50 14.71
N THR A 130 8.09 19.20 14.26
CA THR A 130 6.86 19.68 14.90
C THR A 130 6.75 19.18 16.34
N SER A 131 7.15 17.93 16.61
CA SER A 131 7.18 17.40 17.97
C SER A 131 8.22 18.13 18.84
N ARG A 132 9.42 18.36 18.31
CA ARG A 132 10.47 19.10 19.03
C ARG A 132 10.10 20.55 19.30
N GLN A 133 9.36 21.18 18.40
CA GLN A 133 8.83 22.53 18.65
C GLN A 133 7.86 22.54 19.84
N ARG A 134 6.95 21.57 19.94
CA ARG A 134 6.07 21.42 21.10
C ARG A 134 6.84 21.12 22.39
N ASP A 135 7.92 20.35 22.30
CA ASP A 135 8.80 20.09 23.46
C ASP A 135 9.50 21.39 23.92
N LEU A 136 9.91 22.25 22.98
CA LEU A 136 10.51 23.55 23.28
C LEU A 136 9.53 24.45 24.03
N ASP A 137 8.27 24.51 23.57
CA ASP A 137 7.22 25.33 24.18
C ASP A 137 6.90 24.89 25.63
N ARG A 138 7.09 23.61 25.93
CA ARG A 138 6.84 23.02 27.26
C ARG A 138 8.07 22.97 28.16
N ALA A 139 9.26 23.29 27.64
CA ALA A 139 10.51 23.18 28.38
C ALA A 139 10.51 24.14 29.59
N LYS A 140 10.92 23.61 30.74
CA LYS A 140 10.84 24.35 32.03
C LYS A 140 12.13 25.09 32.37
N ASP A 141 13.26 24.59 31.90
CA ASP A 141 14.59 25.16 32.16
C ASP A 141 15.36 25.48 30.87
N ASP A 142 16.40 26.31 31.03
CA ASP A 142 17.17 26.82 29.90
C ASP A 142 18.10 25.77 29.29
N ASP A 143 18.53 24.78 30.05
CA ASP A 143 19.40 23.71 29.54
C ASP A 143 18.63 22.83 28.57
N GLN A 144 17.40 22.46 28.91
CA GLN A 144 16.47 21.76 28.05
C GLN A 144 16.18 22.58 26.78
N ARG A 145 15.88 23.88 26.92
CA ARG A 145 15.66 24.77 25.76
C ARG A 145 16.87 24.83 24.83
N ARG A 146 18.09 24.91 25.38
CA ARG A 146 19.33 24.95 24.58
C ARG A 146 19.52 23.67 23.77
N ARG A 147 19.28 22.50 24.37
CA ARG A 147 19.36 21.20 23.68
C ARG A 147 18.34 21.10 22.55
N ILE A 148 17.06 21.36 22.83
CA ILE A 148 15.98 21.26 21.84
C ILE A 148 16.21 22.22 20.66
N ARG A 149 16.67 23.45 20.92
CA ARG A 149 17.05 24.39 19.85
C ARG A 149 18.19 23.87 18.98
N SER A 150 19.11 23.09 19.54
CA SER A 150 20.16 22.45 18.76
C SER A 150 19.61 21.34 17.87
N ASP A 151 18.71 20.51 18.40
CA ASP A 151 18.05 19.45 17.63
C ASP A 151 17.20 20.03 16.49
N LEU A 152 16.47 21.12 16.74
CA LEU A 152 15.68 21.82 15.72
C LEU A 152 16.57 22.32 14.57
N ARG A 153 17.71 22.95 14.88
CA ARG A 153 18.67 23.38 13.84
C ARG A 153 19.21 22.21 13.01
N ASP A 154 19.39 21.06 13.63
CA ASP A 154 19.81 19.85 12.92
C ASP A 154 18.69 19.30 12.02
N LEU A 155 17.47 19.24 12.54
CA LEU A 155 16.29 18.84 11.78
C LEU A 155 16.05 19.76 10.59
N ASP A 156 16.22 21.08 10.74
CA ASP A 156 16.09 22.04 9.64
C ASP A 156 17.04 21.70 8.48
N ARG A 157 18.32 21.39 8.78
CA ARG A 157 19.29 20.95 7.76
C ARG A 157 18.88 19.64 7.11
N ARG A 158 18.47 18.65 7.92
CA ARG A 158 18.05 17.32 7.43
C ARG A 158 16.80 17.42 6.55
N ILE A 159 15.86 18.30 6.89
CA ILE A 159 14.67 18.59 6.08
C ILE A 159 15.07 19.22 4.75
N ALA A 160 16.02 20.17 4.74
CA ALA A 160 16.51 20.75 3.49
C ALA A 160 17.11 19.68 2.56
N TYR A 161 18.00 18.81 3.08
CA TYR A 161 18.55 17.70 2.30
C TYR A 161 17.47 16.72 1.82
N ALA A 162 16.49 16.38 2.67
CA ALA A 162 15.41 15.48 2.28
C ALA A 162 14.49 16.06 1.19
N ARG A 163 14.33 17.39 1.14
CA ARG A 163 13.62 18.08 0.03
C ARG A 163 14.40 17.95 -1.26
N ASP A 164 15.70 18.24 -1.24
CA ASP A 164 16.55 18.09 -2.42
C ASP A 164 16.56 16.63 -2.93
N ASP A 165 16.57 15.66 -2.02
CA ASP A 165 16.50 14.23 -2.35
C ASP A 165 15.18 13.88 -3.05
N LEU A 166 14.05 14.38 -2.52
CA LEU A 166 12.73 14.18 -3.12
C LEU A 166 12.68 14.81 -4.51
N ASP A 167 13.13 16.06 -4.66
CA ASP A 167 13.12 16.77 -5.94
C ASP A 167 13.92 16.02 -7.01
N ARG A 168 15.10 15.48 -6.64
CA ARG A 168 15.91 14.64 -7.54
C ARG A 168 15.19 13.34 -7.91
N ALA A 169 14.55 12.67 -6.94
CA ALA A 169 13.81 11.44 -7.21
C ALA A 169 12.59 11.68 -8.12
N GLU A 170 11.85 12.76 -7.91
CA GLU A 170 10.70 13.14 -8.74
C GLU A 170 11.12 13.57 -10.15
N TRP A 171 12.26 14.23 -10.29
CA TRP A 171 12.83 14.52 -11.61
C TRP A 171 13.15 13.24 -12.38
N GLN A 172 13.82 12.25 -11.75
CA GLN A 172 14.11 10.96 -12.37
C GLN A 172 12.84 10.20 -12.77
N LEU A 173 11.79 10.29 -11.95
CA LEU A 173 10.50 9.70 -12.25
C LEU A 173 9.88 10.32 -13.52
N ARG A 174 9.91 11.64 -13.66
CA ARG A 174 9.34 12.36 -14.81
C ARG A 174 10.09 12.12 -16.12
N GLN A 175 11.42 11.96 -16.09
CA GLN A 175 12.24 11.81 -17.29
C GLN A 175 12.05 10.46 -18.00
N GLY A 176 11.66 9.40 -17.29
CA GLY A 176 11.40 8.09 -17.91
C GLY A 176 9.93 7.87 -18.28
N ARG A 177 9.26 8.91 -18.79
CA ARG A 177 7.93 8.77 -19.41
C ARG A 177 8.05 8.12 -20.77
#